data_AF-A0A2E9CXM9-F1
#
_entry.id   AF-A0A2E9CXM9-F1
#
_cell.length_a   1.000
_cell.length_b   1.000
_cell.length_c   1.000
_cell.angle_alpha   90.00
_cell.angle_beta   90.00
_cell.angle_gamma   90.00
#
_symmetry.space_group_name_H-M   'P 1'
#
loop_
_entity.id
_entity.type
_entity.pdbx_description
1 polymer ?
#
loop_
_entity_poly.entity_id
_entity_poly.type
_entity_poly.pdbx_seq_one_letter_code
_entity_poly.pdbx_strand_id
1 'polypeptide(L)' 'RTSGGRNPVSRKGISAKGKKTRNNKRTDRFILKRRKK' A
#
# COMPACT_ATOMS: atom_id res chain seq x y z
N ARG A 1 15.21 -21.05 -8.78
CA ARG A 1 14.31 -19.90 -8.44
C ARG A 1 14.31 -19.74 -6.93
N THR A 2 14.95 -18.70 -6.39
CA THR A 2 14.98 -18.47 -4.95
C THR A 2 14.01 -17.35 -4.58
N SER A 3 13.21 -17.57 -3.55
CA SER A 3 12.30 -16.58 -2.96
C SER A 3 13.05 -15.58 -2.06
N GLY A 4 14.39 -15.56 -2.08
CA GLY A 4 15.27 -14.51 -1.57
C GLY A 4 15.10 -14.04 -0.12
N GLY A 5 14.18 -14.61 0.67
CA GLY A 5 13.84 -14.18 2.04
C GLY A 5 13.30 -12.75 2.16
N ARG A 6 13.10 -12.03 1.04
CA ARG A 6 12.68 -10.63 1.04
C ARG A 6 11.17 -10.53 1.05
N ASN A 7 10.65 -9.56 1.80
CA ASN A 7 9.25 -9.19 1.72
C ASN A 7 8.90 -8.83 0.26
N PRO A 8 7.71 -9.21 -0.24
CA PRO A 8 7.32 -8.94 -1.61
C PRO A 8 7.21 -7.43 -1.85
N VAL A 9 8.01 -6.95 -2.80
CA VAL A 9 8.08 -5.55 -3.23
C VAL A 9 7.82 -5.44 -4.73
N SER A 10 7.40 -4.26 -5.16
CA SER A 10 7.40 -3.86 -6.57
C SER A 10 8.84 -3.66 -7.09
N ARG A 11 8.99 -3.50 -8.42
CA ARG A 11 10.28 -3.23 -9.07
C ARG A 11 11.01 -2.00 -8.50
N LYS A 12 10.27 -1.02 -7.97
CA LYS A 12 10.81 0.22 -7.36
C LYS A 12 10.97 0.12 -5.84
N GLY A 13 10.86 -1.08 -5.25
CA GLY A 13 11.04 -1.31 -3.81
C GLY A 13 9.83 -0.95 -2.93
N ILE A 14 8.69 -0.55 -3.50
CA ILE A 14 7.47 -0.31 -2.72
C ILE A 14 6.88 -1.66 -2.29
N SER A 15 6.67 -1.87 -0.98
CA SER A 15 6.04 -3.09 -0.45
C SER A 15 4.70 -3.37 -1.12
N ALA A 16 4.52 -4.60 -1.58
CA ALA A 16 3.31 -5.07 -2.24
C ALA A 16 2.25 -5.60 -1.25
N LYS A 17 2.60 -5.73 0.04
CA LYS A 17 1.70 -6.26 1.06
C LYS A 17 1.48 -5.21 2.15
N GLY A 18 0.24 -4.76 2.30
CA GLY A 18 -0.22 -3.90 3.40
C GLY A 18 0.13 -2.41 3.29
N LYS A 19 1.05 -1.99 2.42
CA LYS A 19 1.38 -0.57 2.25
C LYS A 19 0.23 0.21 1.61
N LYS A 20 -0.32 1.18 2.34
CA LYS A 20 -1.31 2.13 1.80
C LYS A 20 -0.60 3.13 0.88
N THR A 21 -1.11 3.30 -0.33
CA THR A 21 -0.50 4.16 -1.36
C THR A 21 -1.16 5.54 -1.50
N ARG A 22 -2.39 5.73 -1.02
CA ARG A 22 -3.10 7.02 -1.06
C ARG A 22 -2.63 7.95 0.07
N ASN A 23 -2.20 9.16 -0.27
CA ASN A 23 -1.65 10.15 0.67
C ASN A 23 -2.28 11.56 0.58
N ASN A 24 -3.18 11.83 -0.37
CA ASN A 24 -3.78 13.15 -0.53
C ASN A 24 -4.75 13.47 0.63
N LYS A 25 -4.29 14.30 1.58
CA LYS A 25 -5.06 14.70 2.76
C LYS A 25 -6.22 15.67 2.47
N ARG A 26 -6.17 16.43 1.36
CA ARG A 26 -7.18 17.48 1.07
C ARG A 26 -8.58 16.91 0.96
N THR A 27 -8.69 15.72 0.38
CA THR A 27 -9.96 15.04 0.14
C THR A 27 -10.38 14.11 1.28
N ASP A 28 -9.54 13.93 2.31
CA ASP A 28 -9.84 13.02 3.42
C ASP A 28 -11.09 13.44 4.20
N ARG A 29 -11.35 14.75 4.30
CA ARG A 29 -12.55 15.31 4.95
C ARG A 29 -13.86 14.91 4.28
N PHE A 30 -13.82 14.52 3.00
CA PHE A 30 -14.98 14.09 2.25
C PHE A 30 -15.14 12.56 2.24
N ILE A 31 -14.24 11.80 2.87
CA ILE A 31 -14.30 10.33 2.91
C ILE A 31 -15.15 9.90 4.11
N LEU A 32 -16.38 9.44 3.84
CA LEU A 32 -17.30 8.96 4.89
C LEU A 32 -16.86 7.62 5.50
N LYS A 33 -16.43 6.66 4.67
CA LYS A 33 -16.01 5.32 5.13
C LYS A 33 -14.88 4.77 4.27
N ARG A 34 -13.97 4.00 4.90
CA ARG A 34 -12.94 3.24 4.18
C ARG A 34 -13.45 1.83 3.87
N ARG A 35 -12.93 1.22 2.81
CA ARG A 35 -13.21 -0.19 2.47
C ARG A 35 -12.76 -1.09 3.64
N LYS A 36 -13.64 -2.02 4.05
CA LYS A 36 -13.29 -3.09 5.00
C LYS A 36 -12.20 -3.99 4.38
N LYS A 37 -11.38 -4.62 5.22
CA LYS A 37 -10.30 -5.49 4.77
C LYS A 37 -10.85 -6.59 3.87
#